data_AF-D3E4P4-F1
#
_entry.id   AF-D3E4P4-F1
#
_cell.length_a   1.000
_cell.length_b   1.000
_cell.length_c   1.000
_cell.angle_alpha   90.00
_cell.angle_beta   90.00
_cell.angle_gamma   90.00
#
_symmetry.space_group_name_H-M   'P 1'
#
loop_
_entity.id
_entity.type
_entity.pdbx_description
1 polymer ?
#
loop_
_entity_poly.entity_id
_entity_poly.type
_entity_poly.pdbx_seq_one_letter_code
_entity_poly.pdbx_strand_id
1 'polypeptide(L)'
;MLLNDKSELLKSLSILFLLIVLITSFNSVYANSDNFDSAKSSDLIFSDSNNVYIENIDCSDSILINVYSNKKDSNLGSYFVGSSSDSYLKDSNSDSAFVVSNSEDSYLEDSNLNHSKNYLSSQSLSASSKSKVILTTSNLSASYKTKNFTAKLTDLNKNPIAGAKLSFVILSKTYYRTTDKDGLASLMINLAPGKYNISTKFEGDSNYSSAVVKNSITISKKKLSISSSDLSKKYGDSNSFQVKITDNGNPISDIKVALKLSAKTYYRTSDKNGLVSLPINLIIGKYIINSSVYDNKFYYSNTNSNNIIVSSQNPYNLSVLKWGTKGNIKKNSVLMNNIPKSSLTNAIISACNNGTPLIQFGNGSGKKVFINAGVHGHELSSQAAAFKLINNIYNSKKKINGTVYIVPVLCPKMTEQNARYFNNVNLNSVANKNGTVSNKLVNLALSLKVDVLGDFHCTRPNGDPGKNVAMGTSSPMASSATLAKYISKTTGYSSLIYKKAGEEYPGAVEDVCNLKGITSVTCEALTPHGKIASGSVGKSYNMMIALLKYYGITI
;
A
#
# COMPACT_ATOMS: atom_id res chain seq x y z
N MET A 1 -6.61 43.72 9.89
CA MET A 1 -5.19 44.12 9.82
C MET A 1 -4.65 43.68 8.47
N LEU A 2 -4.59 44.64 7.54
CA LEU A 2 -3.70 44.82 6.37
C LEU A 2 -3.26 43.62 5.48
N LEU A 3 -3.81 43.60 4.26
CA LEU A 3 -3.19 43.75 2.92
C LEU A 3 -1.88 43.04 2.51
N ASN A 4 -1.94 42.56 1.25
CA ASN A 4 -0.91 42.41 0.20
C ASN A 4 0.05 41.22 0.23
N ASP A 5 -0.05 40.34 -0.79
CA ASP A 5 0.98 40.33 -1.84
C ASP A 5 0.50 39.66 -3.15
N LYS A 6 0.33 40.51 -4.18
CA LYS A 6 0.26 40.17 -5.61
C LYS A 6 1.48 40.84 -6.24
N SER A 7 2.62 40.14 -6.37
CA SER A 7 3.77 40.65 -7.13
C SER A 7 4.69 39.57 -7.71
N GLU A 8 4.16 38.65 -8.53
CA GLU A 8 5.00 37.90 -9.49
C GLU A 8 4.43 37.92 -10.93
N LEU A 9 3.56 38.89 -11.24
CA LEU A 9 2.96 39.04 -12.59
C LEU A 9 3.64 40.11 -13.48
N LEU A 10 4.77 40.66 -13.08
CA LEU A 10 5.49 41.67 -13.87
C LEU A 10 7.01 41.50 -13.74
N LYS A 11 7.57 40.57 -14.51
CA LYS A 11 9.01 40.56 -14.89
C LYS A 11 9.31 39.56 -16.02
N SER A 12 8.61 39.69 -17.15
CA SER A 12 9.17 39.32 -18.48
C SER A 12 8.37 39.89 -19.67
N LEU A 13 7.63 40.99 -19.47
CA LEU A 13 6.97 41.73 -20.55
C LEU A 13 7.85 42.93 -20.94
N SER A 14 8.96 42.65 -21.62
CA SER A 14 9.85 43.69 -22.15
C SER A 14 10.63 43.22 -23.40
N ILE A 15 9.98 42.47 -24.29
CA ILE A 15 10.26 42.48 -25.74
C ILE A 15 8.91 42.29 -26.45
N LEU A 16 8.18 43.38 -26.66
CA LEU A 16 7.10 43.45 -27.63
C LEU A 16 6.97 44.90 -28.11
N PHE A 17 7.92 45.33 -28.94
CA PHE A 17 7.76 46.45 -29.86
C PHE A 17 8.90 46.38 -30.90
N LEU A 18 8.74 45.53 -31.91
CA LEU A 18 9.29 45.82 -33.24
C LEU A 18 8.43 45.15 -34.31
N LEU A 19 7.75 46.01 -35.05
CA LEU A 19 7.22 45.86 -36.41
C LEU A 19 6.36 44.63 -36.76
N ILE A 20 5.06 44.89 -36.69
CA ILE A 20 4.07 44.50 -37.69
C ILE A 20 4.47 45.10 -39.06
N VAL A 21 4.61 44.25 -40.08
CA VAL A 21 4.18 44.55 -41.45
C VAL A 21 3.28 43.38 -41.89
N LEU A 22 1.98 43.66 -41.76
CA LEU A 22 0.88 43.43 -42.71
C LEU A 22 0.84 42.13 -43.56
N ILE A 23 -0.36 41.53 -43.61
CA ILE A 23 -0.98 41.16 -44.90
C ILE A 23 -1.40 39.68 -45.04
N THR A 24 -2.70 39.43 -45.10
CA THR A 24 -3.49 38.20 -45.26
C THR A 24 -3.22 37.26 -46.45
N SER A 25 -3.91 36.10 -46.34
CA SER A 25 -4.74 35.40 -47.36
C SER A 25 -4.13 34.36 -48.31
N PHE A 26 -4.81 33.19 -48.28
CA PHE A 26 -4.83 32.10 -49.26
C PHE A 26 -5.36 32.56 -50.63
N ASN A 27 -4.68 32.16 -51.72
CA ASN A 27 -5.15 31.22 -52.78
C ASN A 27 -4.37 31.39 -54.12
N SER A 28 -4.02 30.23 -54.68
CA SER A 28 -3.84 29.84 -56.11
C SER A 28 -3.67 30.88 -57.23
N VAL A 29 -2.67 30.65 -58.11
CA VAL A 29 -2.77 30.35 -59.58
C VAL A 29 -1.42 30.66 -60.30
N TYR A 30 -0.95 29.67 -61.08
CA TYR A 30 0.01 29.61 -62.20
C TYR A 30 0.95 30.78 -62.56
N ALA A 31 2.26 30.46 -62.72
CA ALA A 31 3.07 30.76 -63.92
C ALA A 31 4.44 30.02 -63.91
N ASN A 32 4.85 29.54 -65.10
CA ASN A 32 6.15 28.93 -65.44
C ASN A 32 7.34 29.90 -65.32
N SER A 33 8.53 29.38 -64.99
CA SER A 33 9.77 29.48 -65.81
C SER A 33 11.02 28.97 -65.06
N ASP A 34 11.67 27.98 -65.66
CA ASP A 34 13.11 27.71 -65.82
C ASP A 34 14.12 28.25 -64.78
N ASN A 35 14.82 27.36 -64.07
CA ASN A 35 16.24 27.02 -64.34
C ASN A 35 16.88 26.10 -63.26
N PHE A 36 17.42 24.98 -63.77
CA PHE A 36 18.69 24.28 -63.47
C PHE A 36 19.22 23.95 -62.05
N ASP A 37 19.71 22.70 -62.01
CA ASP A 37 20.79 22.08 -61.23
C ASP A 37 20.59 21.55 -59.80
N SER A 38 20.46 20.23 -59.65
CA SER A 38 21.64 19.32 -59.65
C SER A 38 21.30 17.92 -59.13
N ALA A 39 21.12 16.96 -60.05
CA ALA A 39 21.24 15.53 -59.76
C ALA A 39 22.62 15.07 -60.27
N LYS A 40 23.49 14.61 -59.37
CA LYS A 40 24.78 14.02 -59.74
C LYS A 40 24.58 12.62 -60.31
N SER A 41 25.12 12.42 -61.51
CA SER A 41 25.20 11.18 -62.27
C SER A 41 26.18 10.18 -61.64
N SER A 42 26.07 8.93 -62.07
CA SER A 42 27.24 8.09 -62.28
C SER A 42 27.16 7.57 -63.70
N ASP A 43 28.03 8.11 -64.56
CA ASP A 43 28.14 7.81 -65.97
C ASP A 43 28.73 6.41 -66.23
N LEU A 44 28.24 5.74 -67.26
CA LEU A 44 28.94 4.67 -67.98
C LEU A 44 29.22 5.20 -69.38
N ILE A 45 30.48 5.53 -69.66
CA ILE A 45 30.96 5.97 -70.97
C ILE A 45 31.68 4.78 -71.61
N PHE A 46 31.22 4.38 -72.80
CA PHE A 46 32.06 3.73 -73.80
C PHE A 46 31.89 4.47 -75.13
N SER A 47 33.01 4.92 -75.67
CA SER A 47 33.17 5.58 -76.96
C SER A 47 33.30 4.54 -78.08
N ASP A 48 32.44 4.61 -79.10
CA ASP A 48 32.86 4.90 -80.47
C ASP A 48 31.65 4.99 -81.41
N SER A 49 31.54 6.16 -82.05
CA SER A 49 30.75 6.51 -83.25
C SER A 49 29.44 5.74 -83.53
N ASN A 50 28.37 6.06 -82.80
CA ASN A 50 26.99 6.26 -83.31
C ASN A 50 26.05 6.47 -82.11
N ASN A 51 25.77 7.74 -81.78
CA ASN A 51 25.07 8.13 -80.56
C ASN A 51 23.55 7.86 -80.67
N VAL A 52 23.11 6.72 -80.14
CA VAL A 52 21.72 6.40 -79.77
C VAL A 52 21.52 6.76 -78.30
N TYR A 53 20.43 7.43 -77.95
CA TYR A 53 20.08 7.74 -76.56
C TYR A 53 18.89 6.88 -76.11
N ILE A 54 18.96 6.36 -74.88
CA ILE A 54 17.88 5.64 -74.21
C ILE A 54 17.47 6.46 -72.99
N GLU A 55 16.24 6.97 -72.95
CA GLU A 55 15.63 7.48 -71.72
C GLU A 55 14.97 6.33 -70.96
N ASN A 56 15.28 6.23 -69.66
CA ASN A 56 14.76 5.18 -68.78
C ASN A 56 13.22 5.24 -68.67
N ILE A 57 12.59 4.09 -68.92
CA ILE A 57 11.17 3.82 -68.70
C ILE A 57 11.06 2.77 -67.60
N ASP A 58 10.27 3.11 -66.58
CA ASP A 58 9.79 2.21 -65.53
C ASP A 58 8.63 1.38 -66.10
N CYS A 59 8.72 0.04 -66.09
CA CYS A 59 7.55 -0.81 -66.33
C CYS A 59 7.68 -2.19 -65.70
N SER A 60 6.65 -2.56 -64.96
CA SER A 60 6.25 -3.95 -64.75
C SER A 60 5.73 -4.54 -66.06
N ASP A 61 6.36 -5.64 -66.49
CA ASP A 61 5.90 -6.65 -67.44
C ASP A 61 5.97 -6.39 -68.96
N SER A 62 6.58 -5.30 -69.45
CA SER A 62 7.12 -5.22 -70.84
C SER A 62 7.98 -3.96 -71.06
N ILE A 63 9.02 -4.05 -71.90
CA ILE A 63 9.88 -2.91 -72.27
C ILE A 63 9.48 -2.45 -73.67
N LEU A 64 9.12 -1.17 -73.81
CA LEU A 64 8.92 -0.51 -75.11
C LEU A 64 10.18 0.31 -75.43
N ILE A 65 10.85 0.00 -76.54
CA ILE A 65 12.01 0.77 -77.03
C ILE A 65 11.56 1.55 -78.26
N ASN A 66 11.58 2.88 -78.18
CA ASN A 66 11.35 3.76 -79.33
C ASN A 66 12.70 4.30 -79.82
N VAL A 67 12.95 4.17 -81.13
CA VAL A 67 14.17 4.66 -81.79
C VAL A 67 13.77 5.78 -82.75
N TYR A 68 14.39 6.95 -82.60
CA TYR A 68 14.20 8.09 -83.51
C TYR A 68 15.47 8.35 -84.33
N SER A 69 15.32 8.74 -85.59
CA SER A 69 16.41 9.24 -86.43
C SER A 69 16.28 10.74 -86.63
N ASN A 70 17.40 11.47 -86.55
CA ASN A 70 17.43 12.93 -86.68
C ASN A 70 17.43 13.35 -88.16
N LYS A 71 16.32 13.14 -88.88
CA LYS A 71 15.96 13.87 -90.12
C LYS A 71 14.53 13.51 -90.57
N LYS A 72 13.60 14.44 -90.31
CA LYS A 72 12.16 14.43 -90.64
C LYS A 72 11.34 13.30 -90.00
N ASP A 73 10.28 13.71 -89.32
CA ASP A 73 9.28 12.88 -88.64
C ASP A 73 8.72 11.75 -89.52
N SER A 74 9.34 10.57 -89.45
CA SER A 74 8.74 9.31 -89.90
C SER A 74 9.15 8.18 -88.95
N ASN A 75 8.16 7.57 -88.32
CA ASN A 75 8.29 6.46 -87.37
C ASN A 75 8.80 5.21 -88.12
N LEU A 76 9.94 4.64 -87.71
CA LEU A 76 10.55 3.45 -88.32
C LEU A 76 10.09 2.13 -87.69
N GLY A 77 9.10 2.17 -86.79
CA GLY A 77 8.44 0.99 -86.22
C GLY A 77 8.76 0.76 -84.75
N SER A 78 7.85 0.08 -84.07
CA SER A 78 7.90 -0.26 -82.65
C SER A 78 8.16 -1.76 -82.47
N TYR A 79 9.17 -2.11 -81.68
CA TYR A 79 9.57 -3.51 -81.43
C TYR A 79 9.03 -3.99 -80.07
N PHE A 80 8.45 -5.19 -80.07
CA PHE A 80 8.05 -5.89 -78.85
C PHE A 80 9.05 -7.00 -78.55
N VAL A 81 9.61 -7.00 -77.35
CA VAL A 81 10.36 -8.15 -76.82
C VAL A 81 9.55 -8.70 -75.64
N GLY A 82 8.80 -9.76 -75.90
CA GLY A 82 8.05 -10.50 -74.88
C GLY A 82 8.89 -11.65 -74.31
N SER A 83 8.83 -11.83 -73.00
CA SER A 83 9.46 -12.94 -72.28
C SER A 83 8.63 -14.23 -72.45
N SER A 84 8.74 -14.88 -73.59
CA SER A 84 8.42 -16.31 -73.73
C SER A 84 9.09 -16.84 -74.99
N SER A 85 9.67 -18.03 -74.86
CA SER A 85 10.23 -18.87 -75.92
C SER A 85 9.41 -18.81 -77.22
N ASP A 86 10.13 -18.64 -78.33
CA ASP A 86 9.69 -18.51 -79.73
C ASP A 86 9.25 -17.09 -80.15
N SER A 87 10.18 -16.40 -80.82
CA SER A 87 9.89 -15.17 -81.57
C SER A 87 10.01 -15.46 -83.07
N TYR A 88 8.92 -15.25 -83.81
CA TYR A 88 8.90 -15.31 -85.26
C TYR A 88 9.11 -13.90 -85.83
N LEU A 89 10.02 -13.77 -86.79
CA LEU A 89 10.21 -12.56 -87.58
C LEU A 89 9.29 -12.63 -88.81
N LYS A 90 8.52 -11.57 -89.06
CA LYS A 90 7.92 -11.31 -90.37
C LYS A 90 8.35 -9.93 -90.82
N ASP A 91 9.23 -9.88 -91.81
CA ASP A 91 9.43 -8.69 -92.63
C ASP A 91 8.40 -8.71 -93.77
N SER A 92 7.92 -7.53 -94.16
CA SER A 92 7.00 -7.33 -95.26
C SER A 92 7.66 -6.81 -96.53
N ASN A 93 9.00 -6.75 -96.62
CA ASN A 93 9.69 -6.62 -97.91
C ASN A 93 11.13 -7.19 -97.89
N SER A 94 11.37 -8.16 -98.77
CA SER A 94 12.64 -8.80 -99.16
C SER A 94 13.01 -10.14 -98.48
N ASP A 95 13.23 -11.15 -99.35
CA ASP A 95 13.58 -12.53 -99.04
C ASP A 95 15.03 -12.65 -98.55
N SER A 96 15.24 -12.76 -97.24
CA SER A 96 16.35 -13.55 -96.67
C SER A 96 16.15 -13.73 -95.16
N ALA A 97 15.74 -14.93 -94.77
CA ALA A 97 15.54 -15.31 -93.38
C ALA A 97 16.90 -15.61 -92.71
N PHE A 98 17.23 -14.91 -91.61
CA PHE A 98 18.32 -15.31 -90.73
C PHE A 98 17.75 -16.24 -89.64
N VAL A 99 18.16 -17.51 -89.65
CA VAL A 99 17.77 -18.50 -88.64
C VAL A 99 18.75 -18.39 -87.48
N VAL A 100 18.26 -18.15 -86.27
CA VAL A 100 19.01 -18.42 -85.04
C VAL A 100 18.34 -19.63 -84.37
N SER A 101 18.89 -20.82 -84.60
CA SER A 101 18.51 -22.03 -83.88
C SER A 101 19.24 -22.09 -82.54
N ASN A 102 18.50 -22.18 -81.44
CA ASN A 102 19.03 -22.66 -80.17
C ASN A 102 19.09 -24.18 -80.19
N SER A 103 20.10 -24.74 -80.86
CA SER A 103 20.50 -26.14 -80.66
C SER A 103 21.99 -26.26 -80.93
N GLU A 104 22.69 -26.88 -79.99
CA GLU A 104 24.03 -27.40 -80.21
C GLU A 104 24.05 -28.27 -81.48
N ASP A 105 25.14 -28.16 -82.24
CA ASP A 105 25.50 -28.89 -83.47
C ASP A 105 24.87 -28.46 -84.81
N SER A 106 25.66 -27.75 -85.63
CA SER A 106 26.05 -28.20 -86.99
C SER A 106 27.01 -27.20 -87.69
N TYR A 107 28.05 -27.75 -88.32
CA TYR A 107 28.99 -27.06 -89.21
C TYR A 107 28.41 -26.93 -90.63
N LEU A 108 28.87 -25.94 -91.42
CA LEU A 108 29.37 -26.07 -92.81
C LEU A 108 29.84 -24.71 -93.41
N GLU A 109 30.84 -24.80 -94.30
CA GLU A 109 31.68 -23.80 -95.01
C GLU A 109 30.90 -22.95 -96.06
N ASP A 110 31.33 -21.84 -96.69
CA ASP A 110 32.64 -21.40 -97.19
C ASP A 110 32.64 -19.89 -97.63
N SER A 111 33.86 -19.33 -97.70
CA SER A 111 34.49 -18.26 -98.53
C SER A 111 33.93 -16.83 -98.71
N ASN A 112 34.62 -15.88 -98.05
CA ASN A 112 35.38 -14.74 -98.62
C ASN A 112 35.20 -13.37 -97.91
N LEU A 113 36.37 -12.74 -97.69
CA LEU A 113 36.69 -11.35 -97.30
C LEU A 113 36.89 -10.98 -95.81
N ASN A 114 38.18 -10.74 -95.52
CA ASN A 114 38.81 -10.09 -94.36
C ASN A 114 38.15 -8.77 -93.88
N HIS A 115 37.84 -8.65 -92.58
CA HIS A 115 38.61 -7.80 -91.62
C HIS A 115 38.05 -7.91 -90.18
N SER A 116 38.97 -7.93 -89.19
CA SER A 116 38.79 -7.86 -87.73
C SER A 116 37.79 -8.81 -87.06
N LYS A 117 38.30 -9.96 -86.56
CA LYS A 117 37.64 -10.77 -85.52
C LYS A 117 37.73 -10.04 -84.17
N ASN A 118 36.68 -9.34 -83.78
CA ASN A 118 36.47 -8.98 -82.37
C ASN A 118 35.70 -10.14 -81.71
N TYR A 119 36.39 -10.90 -80.87
CA TYR A 119 35.74 -11.91 -80.01
C TYR A 119 34.97 -11.18 -78.92
N LEU A 120 33.67 -10.99 -79.13
CA LEU A 120 32.75 -10.64 -78.05
C LEU A 120 32.42 -11.92 -77.29
N SER A 121 33.08 -12.14 -76.17
CA SER A 121 32.68 -13.19 -75.23
C SER A 121 31.26 -12.87 -74.75
N SER A 122 30.29 -13.70 -75.13
CA SER A 122 28.96 -13.68 -74.54
C SER A 122 29.08 -14.18 -73.10
N GLN A 123 29.26 -13.25 -72.17
CA GLN A 123 29.10 -13.54 -70.76
C GLN A 123 27.59 -13.74 -70.53
N SER A 124 27.17 -14.98 -70.34
CA SER A 124 25.81 -15.31 -69.93
C SER A 124 25.55 -14.66 -68.57
N LEU A 125 24.88 -13.51 -68.57
CA LEU A 125 24.31 -12.92 -67.37
C LEU A 125 23.11 -13.77 -66.95
N SER A 126 23.34 -14.76 -66.08
CA SER A 126 22.25 -15.38 -65.33
C SER A 126 21.74 -14.38 -64.29
N ALA A 127 20.71 -13.61 -64.67
CA ALA A 127 19.96 -12.84 -63.69
C ALA A 127 19.31 -13.82 -62.70
N SER A 128 19.91 -13.96 -61.51
CA SER A 128 19.30 -14.68 -60.40
C SER A 128 18.02 -13.96 -60.00
N SER A 129 16.86 -14.47 -60.43
CA SER A 129 15.59 -13.92 -60.02
C SER A 129 15.36 -14.25 -58.54
N LYS A 130 15.33 -13.22 -57.70
CA LYS A 130 15.06 -13.39 -56.26
C LYS A 130 13.70 -14.06 -56.05
N SER A 131 13.64 -15.05 -55.17
CA SER A 131 12.41 -15.73 -54.83
C SER A 131 11.45 -14.78 -54.10
N LYS A 132 10.17 -14.76 -54.48
CA LYS A 132 9.15 -14.00 -53.76
C LYS A 132 8.94 -14.59 -52.36
N VAL A 133 8.59 -13.73 -51.40
CA VAL A 133 8.31 -14.11 -50.01
C VAL A 133 6.88 -13.78 -49.63
N ILE A 134 6.40 -14.45 -48.59
CA ILE A 134 5.13 -14.16 -47.94
C ILE A 134 5.45 -13.61 -46.54
N LEU A 135 5.24 -12.31 -46.36
CA LEU A 135 5.27 -11.66 -45.05
C LEU A 135 3.83 -11.55 -44.54
N THR A 136 3.53 -12.19 -43.41
CA THR A 136 2.21 -12.15 -42.78
C THR A 136 2.25 -11.54 -41.40
N THR A 137 1.28 -10.69 -41.13
CA THR A 137 1.02 -10.02 -39.85
C THR A 137 -0.48 -9.83 -39.70
N SER A 138 -0.96 -9.53 -38.49
CA SER A 138 -2.37 -9.27 -38.23
C SER A 138 -2.53 -8.04 -37.35
N ASN A 139 -3.68 -7.35 -37.45
CA ASN A 139 -4.01 -6.27 -36.54
C ASN A 139 -3.97 -6.76 -35.08
N LEU A 140 -3.49 -5.91 -34.16
CA LEU A 140 -3.36 -6.26 -32.75
C LEU A 140 -4.29 -5.41 -31.90
N SER A 141 -5.13 -6.06 -31.12
CA SER A 141 -5.86 -5.45 -30.01
C SER A 141 -5.36 -6.06 -28.70
N ALA A 142 -4.84 -5.22 -27.80
CA ALA A 142 -4.24 -5.64 -26.55
C ALA A 142 -4.44 -4.60 -25.44
N SER A 143 -4.33 -5.02 -24.17
CA SER A 143 -4.21 -4.07 -23.07
C SER A 143 -2.76 -3.63 -22.90
N TYR A 144 -2.55 -2.51 -22.21
CA TYR A 144 -1.22 -1.98 -21.94
C TYR A 144 -0.25 -3.05 -21.40
N LYS A 145 0.87 -3.26 -22.09
CA LYS A 145 1.93 -4.23 -21.74
C LYS A 145 1.46 -5.69 -21.59
N THR A 146 0.60 -6.19 -22.49
CA THR A 146 0.13 -7.60 -22.42
C THR A 146 0.46 -8.48 -23.62
N LYS A 147 0.78 -7.92 -24.80
CA LYS A 147 1.01 -8.70 -26.02
C LYS A 147 2.18 -8.17 -26.86
N ASN A 148 2.80 -9.09 -27.60
CA ASN A 148 3.74 -8.78 -28.67
C ASN A 148 3.00 -8.69 -30.01
N PHE A 149 3.53 -7.87 -30.92
CA PHE A 149 3.18 -7.89 -32.34
C PHE A 149 4.15 -8.81 -33.07
N THR A 150 3.64 -9.80 -33.80
CA THR A 150 4.44 -10.86 -34.41
C THR A 150 4.25 -10.87 -35.91
N ALA A 151 5.36 -11.01 -36.63
CA ALA A 151 5.40 -11.21 -38.08
C ALA A 151 5.95 -12.59 -38.40
N LYS A 152 5.41 -13.22 -39.45
CA LYS A 152 5.92 -14.48 -40.01
C LYS A 152 6.40 -14.26 -41.43
N LEU A 153 7.61 -14.69 -41.73
CA LEU A 153 8.21 -14.64 -43.05
C LEU A 153 8.42 -16.07 -43.58
N THR A 154 7.87 -16.36 -44.76
CA THR A 154 8.06 -17.64 -45.45
C THR A 154 8.39 -17.43 -46.92
N ASP A 155 8.89 -18.47 -47.58
CA ASP A 155 8.88 -18.56 -49.04
C ASP A 155 7.45 -18.80 -49.58
N LEU A 156 7.31 -18.93 -50.91
CA LEU A 156 6.04 -19.26 -51.57
C LEU A 156 5.50 -20.66 -51.22
N ASN A 157 6.38 -21.58 -50.84
CA ASN A 157 6.03 -22.94 -50.42
C ASN A 157 5.67 -23.01 -48.93
N LYS A 158 5.60 -21.86 -48.24
CA LYS A 158 5.34 -21.71 -46.80
C LYS A 158 6.44 -22.24 -45.89
N ASN A 159 7.65 -22.48 -46.40
CA ASN A 159 8.81 -22.79 -45.58
C ASN A 159 9.27 -21.54 -44.83
N PRO A 160 9.57 -21.63 -43.52
CA PRO A 160 10.00 -20.49 -42.73
C PRO A 160 11.37 -19.97 -43.16
N ILE A 161 11.50 -18.65 -43.28
CA ILE A 161 12.77 -17.99 -43.55
C ILE A 161 13.35 -17.52 -42.22
N ALA A 162 14.30 -18.27 -41.68
CA ALA A 162 14.99 -17.97 -40.43
C ALA A 162 16.17 -16.99 -40.63
N GLY A 163 16.51 -16.22 -39.60
CA GLY A 163 17.66 -15.31 -39.65
C GLY A 163 17.44 -14.01 -40.44
N ALA A 164 16.26 -13.81 -41.03
CA ALA A 164 15.93 -12.63 -41.80
C ALA A 164 15.68 -11.41 -40.89
N LYS A 165 16.26 -10.27 -41.24
CA LYS A 165 16.10 -9.00 -40.50
C LYS A 165 14.83 -8.28 -40.95
N LEU A 166 13.86 -8.15 -40.05
CA LEU A 166 12.64 -7.37 -40.23
C LEU A 166 12.75 -6.02 -39.52
N SER A 167 12.17 -4.98 -40.12
CA SER A 167 12.02 -3.66 -39.52
C SER A 167 10.56 -3.39 -39.21
N PHE A 168 10.27 -3.04 -37.95
CA PHE A 168 8.95 -2.64 -37.46
C PHE A 168 8.96 -1.13 -37.23
N VAL A 169 8.15 -0.39 -37.99
CA VAL A 169 8.06 1.07 -37.89
C VAL A 169 6.74 1.46 -37.24
N ILE A 170 6.81 2.13 -36.09
CA ILE A 170 5.65 2.63 -35.33
C ILE A 170 5.99 3.98 -34.68
N LEU A 171 5.10 4.98 -34.80
CA LEU A 171 5.36 6.36 -34.35
C LEU A 171 6.68 6.94 -34.88
N SER A 172 7.00 6.66 -36.16
CA SER A 172 8.24 7.07 -36.83
C SER A 172 9.53 6.54 -36.19
N LYS A 173 9.44 5.53 -35.30
CA LYS A 173 10.58 4.80 -34.74
C LYS A 173 10.67 3.41 -35.38
N THR A 174 11.89 3.02 -35.71
CA THR A 174 12.20 1.73 -36.35
C THR A 174 12.81 0.77 -35.32
N TYR A 175 12.24 -0.45 -35.23
CA TYR A 175 12.73 -1.53 -34.39
C TYR A 175 13.11 -2.73 -35.27
N TYR A 176 14.36 -3.17 -35.19
CA TYR A 176 14.82 -4.35 -35.92
C TYR A 176 14.63 -5.62 -35.11
N ARG A 177 14.13 -6.68 -35.73
CA ARG A 177 14.06 -8.03 -35.16
C ARG A 177 14.46 -9.05 -36.20
N THR A 178 15.04 -10.15 -35.76
CA THR A 178 15.44 -11.25 -36.63
C THR A 178 14.41 -12.37 -36.50
N THR A 179 14.07 -13.02 -37.61
CA THR A 179 13.19 -14.18 -37.60
C THR A 179 13.87 -15.38 -36.95
N ASP A 180 13.14 -16.11 -36.12
CA ASP A 180 13.58 -17.37 -35.54
C ASP A 180 13.49 -18.54 -36.54
N LYS A 181 13.77 -19.76 -36.07
CA LYS A 181 13.70 -20.99 -36.87
C LYS A 181 12.34 -21.26 -37.52
N ASP A 182 11.26 -20.70 -36.96
CA ASP A 182 9.90 -20.85 -37.45
C ASP A 182 9.46 -19.66 -38.31
N GLY A 183 10.41 -18.78 -38.65
CA GLY A 183 10.22 -17.59 -39.47
C GLY A 183 9.55 -16.44 -38.71
N LEU A 184 9.51 -16.48 -37.37
CA LEU A 184 8.78 -15.51 -36.56
C LEU A 184 9.70 -14.42 -35.99
N ALA A 185 9.26 -13.16 -36.07
CA ALA A 185 9.90 -12.04 -35.38
C ALA A 185 8.86 -11.29 -34.55
N SER A 186 9.18 -10.95 -33.30
CA SER A 186 8.23 -10.35 -32.35
C SER A 186 8.71 -9.04 -31.73
N LEU A 187 7.80 -8.08 -31.59
CA LEU A 187 8.01 -6.78 -30.95
C LEU A 187 7.02 -6.58 -29.79
N MET A 188 7.51 -6.40 -28.57
CA MET A 188 6.65 -6.03 -27.43
C MET A 188 6.11 -4.61 -27.59
N ILE A 189 4.78 -4.45 -27.49
CA ILE A 189 4.14 -3.14 -27.63
C ILE A 189 3.96 -2.47 -26.26
N ASN A 190 4.83 -1.50 -25.98
CA ASN A 190 4.87 -0.72 -24.73
C ASN A 190 4.37 0.72 -24.94
N LEU A 191 3.27 0.89 -25.66
CA LEU A 191 2.68 2.19 -25.97
C LEU A 191 1.51 2.51 -25.04
N ALA A 192 1.24 3.80 -24.81
CA ALA A 192 0.07 4.23 -24.04
C ALA A 192 -1.23 3.77 -24.74
N PRO A 193 -2.36 3.68 -24.01
CA PRO A 193 -3.64 3.39 -24.63
C PRO A 193 -3.96 4.36 -25.78
N GLY A 194 -4.40 3.82 -26.92
CA GLY A 194 -4.57 4.55 -28.16
C GLY A 194 -4.59 3.63 -29.39
N LYS A 195 -4.75 4.23 -30.57
CA LYS A 195 -4.67 3.55 -31.86
C LYS A 195 -3.40 4.00 -32.59
N TYR A 196 -2.68 3.05 -33.17
CA TYR A 196 -1.41 3.27 -33.86
C TYR A 196 -1.36 2.50 -35.16
N ASN A 197 -0.58 2.99 -36.12
CA ASN A 197 -0.25 2.25 -37.33
C ASN A 197 1.16 1.68 -37.21
N ILE A 198 1.33 0.43 -37.64
CA ILE A 198 2.63 -0.23 -37.72
C ILE A 198 2.90 -0.69 -39.15
N SER A 199 4.12 -0.54 -39.61
CA SER A 199 4.60 -1.14 -40.85
C SER A 199 5.70 -2.14 -40.53
N THR A 200 5.59 -3.35 -41.08
CA THR A 200 6.65 -4.37 -41.01
C THR A 200 7.25 -4.53 -42.40
N LYS A 201 8.56 -4.40 -42.51
CA LYS A 201 9.27 -4.48 -43.79
C LYS A 201 10.44 -5.46 -43.71
N PHE A 202 10.50 -6.33 -44.71
CA PHE A 202 11.67 -7.09 -45.10
C PHE A 202 12.28 -6.40 -46.32
N GLU A 203 13.54 -5.99 -46.24
CA GLU A 203 14.23 -5.29 -47.34
C GLU A 203 14.60 -6.22 -48.51
N GLY A 204 14.48 -7.54 -48.32
CA GLY A 204 15.05 -8.52 -49.23
C GLY A 204 16.50 -8.84 -48.90
N ASP A 205 17.03 -9.88 -49.54
CA ASP A 205 18.44 -10.26 -49.49
C ASP A 205 18.90 -10.77 -50.86
N SER A 206 20.01 -11.52 -50.94
CA SER A 206 20.49 -12.10 -52.19
C SER A 206 19.54 -13.13 -52.80
N ASN A 207 18.74 -13.81 -51.97
CA ASN A 207 17.91 -14.95 -52.34
C ASN A 207 16.43 -14.59 -52.45
N TYR A 208 15.99 -13.59 -51.69
CA TYR A 208 14.58 -13.27 -51.48
C TYR A 208 14.25 -11.80 -51.78
N SER A 209 13.08 -11.56 -52.38
CA SER A 209 12.59 -10.21 -52.67
C SER A 209 12.11 -9.48 -51.41
N SER A 210 12.05 -8.15 -51.45
CA SER A 210 11.48 -7.34 -50.36
C SER A 210 9.98 -7.59 -50.18
N ALA A 211 9.47 -7.36 -48.98
CA ALA A 211 8.03 -7.37 -48.68
C ALA A 211 7.68 -6.37 -47.58
N VAL A 212 6.49 -5.78 -47.65
CA VAL A 212 5.99 -4.82 -46.66
C VAL A 212 4.52 -5.08 -46.34
N VAL A 213 4.17 -5.01 -45.06
CA VAL A 213 2.79 -5.10 -44.59
C VAL A 213 2.51 -3.99 -43.60
N LYS A 214 1.27 -3.47 -43.60
CA LYS A 214 0.80 -2.44 -42.67
C LYS A 214 -0.38 -2.99 -41.85
N ASN A 215 -0.40 -2.69 -40.56
CA ASN A 215 -1.48 -3.08 -39.66
C ASN A 215 -1.82 -1.95 -38.69
N SER A 216 -2.98 -2.09 -38.04
CA SER A 216 -3.38 -1.25 -36.92
C SER A 216 -3.11 -1.95 -35.58
N ILE A 217 -2.70 -1.16 -34.59
CA ILE A 217 -2.50 -1.57 -33.20
C ILE A 217 -3.45 -0.76 -32.33
N THR A 218 -4.33 -1.41 -31.58
CA THR A 218 -5.19 -0.78 -30.58
C THR A 218 -4.77 -1.22 -29.19
N ILE A 219 -4.35 -0.26 -28.36
CA ILE A 219 -3.99 -0.49 -26.96
C ILE A 219 -5.10 0.06 -26.06
N SER A 220 -5.68 -0.79 -25.22
CA SER A 220 -6.63 -0.41 -24.17
C SER A 220 -5.94 -0.22 -22.83
N LYS A 221 -6.60 0.48 -21.91
CA LYS A 221 -6.15 0.59 -20.51
C LYS A 221 -6.11 -0.80 -19.88
N LYS A 222 -5.17 -1.00 -18.95
CA LYS A 222 -5.09 -2.25 -18.18
C LYS A 222 -5.89 -2.12 -16.89
N LYS A 223 -6.61 -3.18 -16.52
CA LYS A 223 -7.31 -3.27 -15.23
C LYS A 223 -6.36 -3.83 -14.18
N LEU A 224 -6.21 -3.13 -13.07
CA LEU A 224 -5.47 -3.61 -11.88
C LEU A 224 -6.45 -3.96 -10.77
N SER A 225 -6.06 -4.90 -9.93
CA SER A 225 -6.77 -5.22 -8.69
C SER A 225 -6.25 -4.36 -7.55
N ILE A 226 -7.17 -3.75 -6.82
CA ILE A 226 -6.90 -2.95 -5.62
C ILE A 226 -7.62 -3.60 -4.45
N SER A 227 -6.90 -3.92 -3.38
CA SER A 227 -7.48 -4.50 -2.17
C SER A 227 -6.96 -3.82 -0.91
N SER A 228 -7.84 -3.66 0.06
CA SER A 228 -7.57 -2.99 1.33
C SER A 228 -8.61 -3.43 2.35
N SER A 229 -8.29 -3.27 3.64
CA SER A 229 -9.17 -3.62 4.74
C SER A 229 -9.31 -2.44 5.69
N ASP A 230 -10.39 -2.44 6.47
CA ASP A 230 -10.64 -1.43 7.49
C ASP A 230 -9.50 -1.40 8.51
N LEU A 231 -9.15 -0.20 8.99
CA LEU A 231 -8.14 -0.02 10.03
C LEU A 231 -8.81 0.40 11.33
N SER A 232 -8.62 -0.38 12.38
CA SER A 232 -8.94 0.02 13.76
C SER A 232 -7.66 0.19 14.56
N LYS A 233 -7.47 1.35 15.19
CA LYS A 233 -6.30 1.68 16.00
C LYS A 233 -6.66 2.54 17.21
N LYS A 234 -5.78 2.62 18.21
CA LYS A 234 -5.90 3.60 19.29
C LYS A 234 -5.22 4.90 18.89
N TYR A 235 -5.67 5.99 19.49
CA TYR A 235 -5.01 7.29 19.37
C TYR A 235 -3.57 7.19 19.86
N GLY A 236 -2.62 7.67 19.05
CA GLY A 236 -1.19 7.59 19.31
C GLY A 236 -0.48 6.33 18.80
N ASP A 237 -1.20 5.28 18.37
CA ASP A 237 -0.56 4.10 17.78
C ASP A 237 0.13 4.46 16.45
N SER A 238 1.21 3.77 16.08
CA SER A 238 1.95 4.02 14.82
C SER A 238 1.38 3.29 13.59
N ASN A 239 0.25 2.59 13.74
CA ASN A 239 -0.35 1.79 12.67
C ASN A 239 -0.72 2.66 11.45
N SER A 240 -0.43 2.11 10.26
CA SER A 240 -0.69 2.72 8.95
C SER A 240 -1.82 2.01 8.22
N PHE A 241 -2.54 2.73 7.37
CA PHE A 241 -3.49 2.14 6.42
C PHE A 241 -2.73 1.57 5.22
N GLN A 242 -3.10 0.37 4.77
CA GLN A 242 -2.41 -0.35 3.71
C GLN A 242 -3.37 -0.71 2.56
N VAL A 243 -2.86 -0.55 1.34
CA VAL A 243 -3.52 -0.96 0.10
C VAL A 243 -2.57 -1.86 -0.67
N LYS A 244 -3.08 -2.97 -1.21
CA LYS A 244 -2.34 -3.88 -2.08
C LYS A 244 -2.81 -3.74 -3.52
N ILE A 245 -1.86 -3.57 -4.43
CA ILE A 245 -2.08 -3.48 -5.88
C ILE A 245 -1.52 -4.73 -6.54
N THR A 246 -2.34 -5.39 -7.34
CA THR A 246 -1.93 -6.57 -8.10
C THR A 246 -2.40 -6.53 -9.55
N ASP A 247 -1.65 -7.23 -10.39
CA ASP A 247 -1.94 -7.51 -11.79
C ASP A 247 -2.09 -9.02 -11.96
N ASN A 248 -3.32 -9.49 -12.21
CA ASN A 248 -3.66 -10.92 -12.25
C ASN A 248 -3.15 -11.71 -11.01
N GLY A 249 -3.25 -11.11 -9.83
CA GLY A 249 -2.81 -11.70 -8.56
C GLY A 249 -1.34 -11.44 -8.19
N ASN A 250 -0.51 -11.04 -9.14
CA ASN A 250 0.90 -10.73 -8.90
C ASN A 250 1.08 -9.29 -8.39
N PRO A 251 1.91 -9.04 -7.37
CA PRO A 251 2.19 -7.69 -6.89
C PRO A 251 2.88 -6.85 -7.97
N ILE A 252 2.54 -5.56 -8.05
CA ILE A 252 3.13 -4.62 -9.01
C ILE A 252 3.60 -3.34 -8.31
N SER A 253 4.86 -2.97 -8.55
CA SER A 253 5.48 -1.75 -8.02
C SER A 253 5.19 -0.53 -8.90
N ASP A 254 5.54 0.64 -8.37
CA ASP A 254 5.57 1.90 -9.09
C ASP A 254 4.20 2.40 -9.59
N ILE A 255 3.11 1.85 -9.04
CA ILE A 255 1.75 2.33 -9.30
C ILE A 255 1.42 3.45 -8.32
N LYS A 256 1.18 4.64 -8.86
CA LYS A 256 0.74 5.80 -8.07
C LYS A 256 -0.74 5.66 -7.69
N VAL A 257 -1.02 5.72 -6.40
CA VAL A 257 -2.35 5.59 -5.78
C VAL A 257 -2.71 6.87 -5.05
N ALA A 258 -3.95 7.34 -5.23
CA ALA A 258 -4.55 8.42 -4.49
C ALA A 258 -5.33 7.87 -3.28
N LEU A 259 -4.99 8.34 -2.08
CA LEU A 259 -5.62 8.00 -0.82
C LEU A 259 -6.35 9.24 -0.28
N LYS A 260 -7.66 9.31 -0.48
CA LYS A 260 -8.50 10.43 -0.04
C LYS A 260 -9.06 10.13 1.34
N LEU A 261 -8.52 10.82 2.35
CA LEU A 261 -8.92 10.71 3.75
C LEU A 261 -9.60 12.01 4.16
N SER A 262 -10.92 11.96 4.38
CA SER A 262 -11.75 13.15 4.57
C SER A 262 -11.60 14.15 3.40
N ALA A 263 -11.20 15.40 3.67
CA ALA A 263 -11.01 16.43 2.65
C ALA A 263 -9.62 16.41 1.99
N LYS A 264 -8.65 15.63 2.51
CA LYS A 264 -7.26 15.65 2.05
C LYS A 264 -6.92 14.41 1.22
N THR A 265 -6.18 14.62 0.14
CA THR A 265 -5.69 13.55 -0.72
C THR A 265 -4.19 13.36 -0.51
N TYR A 266 -3.77 12.11 -0.33
CA TYR A 266 -2.37 11.71 -0.21
C TYR A 266 -2.01 10.83 -1.41
N TYR A 267 -0.90 11.15 -2.09
CA TYR A 267 -0.38 10.31 -3.15
C TYR A 267 0.74 9.43 -2.62
N ARG A 268 0.68 8.14 -2.92
CA ARG A 268 1.69 7.14 -2.54
C ARG A 268 1.89 6.18 -3.72
N THR A 269 3.03 5.53 -3.75
CA THR A 269 3.40 4.60 -4.83
C THR A 269 3.58 3.21 -4.24
N SER A 270 3.16 2.17 -4.97
CA SER A 270 3.33 0.79 -4.53
C SER A 270 4.80 0.37 -4.52
N ASP A 271 5.20 -0.36 -3.47
CA ASP A 271 6.53 -0.94 -3.36
C ASP A 271 6.69 -2.22 -4.20
N LYS A 272 7.85 -2.88 -4.10
CA LYS A 272 8.13 -4.16 -4.77
C LYS A 272 7.16 -5.31 -4.44
N ASN A 273 6.44 -5.21 -3.32
CA ASN A 273 5.43 -6.18 -2.88
C ASN A 273 4.01 -5.74 -3.26
N GLY A 274 3.87 -4.66 -4.03
CA GLY A 274 2.59 -4.07 -4.41
C GLY A 274 1.89 -3.33 -3.27
N LEU A 275 2.58 -3.02 -2.17
CA LEU A 275 1.99 -2.37 -1.00
C LEU A 275 2.14 -0.85 -1.05
N VAL A 276 1.06 -0.18 -0.69
CA VAL A 276 0.98 1.28 -0.52
C VAL A 276 0.61 1.55 0.93
N SER A 277 1.41 2.36 1.64
CA SER A 277 1.21 2.64 3.06
C SER A 277 0.99 4.13 3.35
N LEU A 278 0.02 4.43 4.21
CA LEU A 278 -0.26 5.77 4.73
C LEU A 278 -0.32 5.77 6.26
N PRO A 279 0.66 6.40 6.94
CA PRO A 279 0.58 6.63 8.38
C PRO A 279 -0.65 7.45 8.76
N ILE A 280 -1.39 7.01 9.78
CA ILE A 280 -2.63 7.65 10.22
C ILE A 280 -2.40 8.39 11.53
N ASN A 281 -2.36 9.72 11.49
CA ASN A 281 -2.22 10.59 12.67
C ASN A 281 -3.50 11.42 12.88
N LEU A 282 -4.63 10.74 13.05
CA LEU A 282 -5.94 11.36 13.27
C LEU A 282 -6.31 11.36 14.76
N ILE A 283 -7.10 12.36 15.18
CA ILE A 283 -7.76 12.36 16.48
C ILE A 283 -8.82 11.25 16.56
N ILE A 284 -9.28 10.95 17.78
CA ILE A 284 -10.31 9.95 18.04
C ILE A 284 -11.55 10.23 17.17
N GLY A 285 -12.06 9.20 16.50
CA GLY A 285 -13.19 9.33 15.59
C GLY A 285 -13.31 8.18 14.59
N LYS A 286 -14.32 8.27 13.74
CA LYS A 286 -14.52 7.39 12.59
C LYS A 286 -14.34 8.21 11.31
N TYR A 287 -13.56 7.68 10.38
CA TYR A 287 -13.23 8.33 9.13
C TYR A 287 -13.39 7.35 7.97
N ILE A 288 -13.65 7.88 6.79
CA ILE A 288 -13.67 7.10 5.54
C ILE A 288 -12.43 7.46 4.75
N ILE A 289 -11.73 6.43 4.28
CA ILE A 289 -10.63 6.55 3.33
C ILE A 289 -11.03 5.90 2.00
N ASN A 290 -10.84 6.63 0.91
CA ASN A 290 -11.01 6.10 -0.43
C ASN A 290 -9.65 5.95 -1.10
N SER A 291 -9.42 4.81 -1.75
CA SER A 291 -8.17 4.48 -2.43
C SER A 291 -8.45 4.25 -3.90
N SER A 292 -7.71 4.91 -4.79
CA SER A 292 -7.83 4.68 -6.24
C SER A 292 -6.49 4.76 -6.97
N VAL A 293 -6.35 3.99 -8.05
CA VAL A 293 -5.20 4.13 -8.95
C VAL A 293 -5.27 5.52 -9.59
N TYR A 294 -4.21 6.31 -9.43
CA TYR A 294 -4.16 7.69 -9.93
C TYR A 294 -3.67 7.77 -11.38
N ASP A 295 -2.86 6.80 -11.82
CA ASP A 295 -2.33 6.75 -13.19
C ASP A 295 -3.41 6.32 -14.20
N ASN A 296 -4.35 7.23 -14.42
CA ASN A 296 -5.48 7.07 -15.32
C ASN A 296 -5.08 7.06 -16.79
N LYS A 297 -3.80 7.29 -17.12
CA LYS A 297 -3.32 7.27 -18.50
C LYS A 297 -3.23 5.82 -19.00
N PHE A 298 -2.62 4.94 -18.20
CA PHE A 298 -2.35 3.55 -18.59
C PHE A 298 -3.34 2.56 -17.99
N TYR A 299 -3.94 2.89 -16.85
CA TYR A 299 -4.78 1.98 -16.08
C TYR A 299 -6.21 2.50 -15.90
N TYR A 300 -7.16 1.58 -15.69
CA TYR A 300 -8.50 1.95 -15.24
C TYR A 300 -8.46 2.38 -13.76
N SER A 301 -9.19 3.45 -13.44
CA SER A 301 -9.42 3.85 -12.05
C SER A 301 -10.42 2.88 -11.40
N ASN A 302 -9.93 2.08 -10.45
CA ASN A 302 -10.78 1.35 -9.51
C ASN A 302 -10.70 2.03 -8.14
N THR A 303 -11.80 2.07 -7.40
CA THR A 303 -11.88 2.71 -6.09
C THR A 303 -12.28 1.70 -5.03
N ASN A 304 -11.58 1.70 -3.89
CA ASN A 304 -11.99 1.04 -2.66
C ASN A 304 -12.31 2.07 -1.59
N SER A 305 -13.27 1.76 -0.73
CA SER A 305 -13.63 2.57 0.44
C SER A 305 -13.51 1.72 1.71
N ASN A 306 -12.87 2.28 2.74
CA ASN A 306 -12.64 1.61 4.02
C ASN A 306 -12.90 2.54 5.20
N ASN A 307 -13.24 1.95 6.34
CA ASN A 307 -13.32 2.67 7.61
C ASN A 307 -11.95 2.75 8.29
N ILE A 308 -11.64 3.93 8.81
CA ILE A 308 -10.55 4.16 9.77
C ILE A 308 -11.20 4.52 11.11
N ILE A 309 -11.01 3.67 12.12
CA ILE A 309 -11.51 3.88 13.48
C ILE A 309 -10.34 4.18 14.39
N VAL A 310 -10.29 5.40 14.94
CA VAL A 310 -9.34 5.79 15.99
C VAL A 310 -10.09 5.86 17.30
N SER A 311 -9.81 4.93 18.22
CA SER A 311 -10.43 4.89 19.55
C SER A 311 -9.55 5.59 20.59
N SER A 312 -10.16 6.01 21.72
CA SER A 312 -9.38 6.49 22.86
C SER A 312 -8.49 5.37 23.40
N GLN A 313 -7.36 5.72 24.02
CA GLN A 313 -6.77 4.80 24.98
C GLN A 313 -7.81 4.49 26.07
N ASN A 314 -7.76 3.29 26.65
CA ASN A 314 -8.67 2.93 27.74
C ASN A 314 -8.61 4.03 28.81
N PRO A 315 -9.74 4.44 29.42
CA PRO A 315 -9.76 5.48 30.45
C PRO A 315 -9.09 5.04 31.77
N TYR A 316 -8.40 3.90 31.74
CA TYR A 316 -7.69 3.30 32.85
C TYR A 316 -6.40 2.66 32.37
N ASN A 317 -5.42 2.57 33.28
CA ASN A 317 -4.26 1.72 33.14
C ASN A 317 -4.42 0.50 34.06
N LEU A 318 -4.19 -0.71 33.53
CA LEU A 318 -4.15 -1.95 34.29
C LEU A 318 -2.71 -2.47 34.31
N SER A 319 -2.12 -2.54 35.50
CA SER A 319 -0.77 -3.06 35.74
C SER A 319 -0.80 -4.33 36.58
N VAL A 320 0.22 -5.16 36.45
CA VAL A 320 0.39 -6.39 37.26
C VAL A 320 1.64 -6.27 38.10
N LEU A 321 1.46 -6.23 39.42
CA LEU A 321 2.55 -6.13 40.39
C LEU A 321 3.07 -7.54 40.71
N LYS A 322 4.35 -7.77 40.41
CA LYS A 322 5.00 -9.09 40.50
C LYS A 322 5.55 -9.38 41.89
N TRP A 323 4.66 -9.54 42.86
CA TRP A 323 5.03 -9.75 44.28
C TRP A 323 4.93 -11.20 44.76
N GLY A 324 4.80 -12.16 43.84
CA GLY A 324 4.65 -13.58 44.19
C GLY A 324 3.23 -13.97 44.63
N THR A 325 2.26 -13.08 44.50
CA THR A 325 0.88 -13.22 44.99
C THR A 325 -0.09 -13.86 43.99
N LYS A 326 0.40 -14.27 42.82
CA LYS A 326 -0.42 -14.77 41.70
C LYS A 326 -1.34 -15.91 42.11
N GLY A 327 -2.57 -15.92 41.59
CA GLY A 327 -3.58 -16.93 41.92
C GLY A 327 -4.76 -16.88 40.96
N ASN A 328 -5.42 -18.04 40.78
CA ASN A 328 -6.59 -18.15 39.92
C ASN A 328 -7.87 -17.88 40.70
N ILE A 329 -8.24 -16.60 40.83
CA ILE A 329 -9.41 -16.20 41.61
C ILE A 329 -10.74 -16.73 41.05
N LYS A 330 -10.78 -17.27 39.83
CA LYS A 330 -12.00 -17.92 39.29
C LYS A 330 -12.43 -19.14 40.12
N LYS A 331 -11.51 -19.76 40.88
CA LYS A 331 -11.85 -20.88 41.77
C LYS A 331 -12.66 -20.44 43.00
N ASN A 332 -12.66 -19.15 43.34
CA ASN A 332 -13.50 -18.61 44.40
C ASN A 332 -14.90 -18.29 43.84
N SER A 333 -15.78 -19.28 43.85
CA SER A 333 -17.16 -19.15 43.33
C SER A 333 -17.97 -18.08 44.05
N VAL A 334 -17.77 -17.91 45.36
CA VAL A 334 -18.46 -16.89 46.18
C VAL A 334 -18.14 -15.49 45.66
N LEU A 335 -16.86 -15.17 45.44
CA LEU A 335 -16.47 -13.89 44.85
C LEU A 335 -16.96 -13.77 43.42
N MET A 336 -16.77 -14.80 42.58
CA MET A 336 -17.15 -14.77 41.17
C MET A 336 -18.66 -14.51 40.99
N ASN A 337 -19.51 -15.00 41.87
CA ASN A 337 -20.96 -14.78 41.81
C ASN A 337 -21.38 -13.35 42.23
N ASN A 338 -20.48 -12.58 42.84
CA ASN A 338 -20.78 -11.28 43.44
C ASN A 338 -20.01 -10.10 42.82
N ILE A 339 -19.30 -10.32 41.70
CA ILE A 339 -18.60 -9.26 40.96
C ILE A 339 -19.24 -8.99 39.59
N PRO A 340 -19.17 -7.74 39.07
CA PRO A 340 -19.74 -7.40 37.77
C PRO A 340 -19.17 -8.22 36.62
N LYS A 341 -20.02 -8.69 35.71
CA LYS A 341 -19.60 -9.44 34.52
C LYS A 341 -19.32 -8.45 33.37
N SER A 342 -18.04 -8.11 33.17
CA SER A 342 -17.61 -7.18 32.13
C SER A 342 -16.25 -7.56 31.54
N SER A 343 -15.91 -6.99 30.39
CA SER A 343 -14.58 -7.14 29.78
C SER A 343 -13.46 -6.63 30.70
N LEU A 344 -13.68 -5.51 31.39
CA LEU A 344 -12.75 -4.96 32.39
C LEU A 344 -12.58 -5.92 33.57
N THR A 345 -13.67 -6.46 34.13
CA THR A 345 -13.57 -7.46 35.19
C THR A 345 -12.77 -8.69 34.73
N ASN A 346 -13.03 -9.19 33.51
CA ASN A 346 -12.29 -10.32 32.96
C ASN A 346 -10.80 -10.02 32.78
N ALA A 347 -10.43 -8.80 32.37
CA ALA A 347 -9.03 -8.38 32.26
C ALA A 347 -8.34 -8.38 33.64
N ILE A 348 -9.01 -7.90 34.68
CA ILE A 348 -8.49 -7.89 36.06
C ILE A 348 -8.34 -9.32 36.61
N ILE A 349 -9.32 -10.20 36.35
CA ILE A 349 -9.23 -11.62 36.72
C ILE A 349 -8.04 -12.27 36.02
N SER A 350 -7.82 -11.99 34.73
CA SER A 350 -6.66 -12.52 33.99
C SER A 350 -5.33 -11.98 34.53
N ALA A 351 -5.29 -10.72 34.96
CA ALA A 351 -4.13 -10.13 35.64
C ALA A 351 -3.78 -10.85 36.94
N CYS A 352 -4.78 -11.33 37.71
CA CYS A 352 -4.58 -12.08 38.95
C CYS A 352 -3.76 -13.37 38.77
N ASN A 353 -3.86 -14.03 37.61
CA ASN A 353 -3.05 -15.21 37.29
C ASN A 353 -1.55 -14.91 37.22
N ASN A 354 -1.19 -13.62 37.14
CA ASN A 354 0.15 -13.14 36.89
C ASN A 354 0.74 -12.33 38.06
N GLY A 355 -0.06 -11.93 39.04
CA GLY A 355 0.36 -11.11 40.18
C GLY A 355 -0.80 -10.25 40.72
N THR A 356 -0.50 -9.29 41.58
CA THR A 356 -1.51 -8.36 42.14
C THR A 356 -1.96 -7.35 41.07
N PRO A 357 -3.27 -7.26 40.75
CA PRO A 357 -3.76 -6.27 39.79
C PRO A 357 -3.80 -4.87 40.42
N LEU A 358 -3.28 -3.87 39.69
CA LEU A 358 -3.42 -2.45 40.02
C LEU A 358 -4.14 -1.74 38.89
N ILE A 359 -5.29 -1.13 39.19
CA ILE A 359 -6.04 -0.31 38.25
C ILE A 359 -5.80 1.15 38.61
N GLN A 360 -5.52 1.99 37.61
CA GLN A 360 -5.41 3.44 37.75
C GLN A 360 -6.42 4.12 36.85
N PHE A 361 -7.20 5.05 37.41
CA PHE A 361 -8.05 5.99 36.67
C PHE A 361 -7.62 7.43 36.90
N GLY A 362 -7.99 8.32 35.98
CA GLY A 362 -7.70 9.76 36.08
C GLY A 362 -6.42 10.17 35.37
N ASN A 363 -6.11 11.47 35.43
CA ASN A 363 -5.10 12.13 34.60
C ASN A 363 -3.92 12.70 35.41
N GLY A 364 -3.90 12.53 36.73
CA GLY A 364 -2.77 12.95 37.58
C GLY A 364 -2.78 14.40 38.07
N SER A 365 -3.69 15.25 37.61
CA SER A 365 -3.68 16.71 37.89
C SER A 365 -4.30 17.13 39.23
N GLY A 366 -4.60 16.20 40.13
CA GLY A 366 -5.31 16.48 41.38
C GLY A 366 -5.00 15.44 42.46
N LYS A 367 -5.89 15.31 43.44
CA LYS A 367 -5.71 14.38 44.58
C LYS A 367 -5.58 12.93 44.11
N LYS A 368 -4.69 12.20 44.78
CA LYS A 368 -4.37 10.80 44.51
C LYS A 368 -4.89 9.93 45.65
N VAL A 369 -5.89 9.13 45.35
CA VAL A 369 -6.54 8.23 46.30
C VAL A 369 -6.16 6.79 45.99
N PHE A 370 -5.76 6.03 47.02
CA PHE A 370 -5.51 4.60 46.91
C PHE A 370 -6.58 3.80 47.66
N ILE A 371 -7.21 2.85 46.98
CA ILE A 371 -8.16 1.89 47.56
C ILE A 371 -7.54 0.50 47.48
N ASN A 372 -7.37 -0.13 48.62
CA ASN A 372 -6.86 -1.49 48.73
C ASN A 372 -7.92 -2.43 49.32
N ALA A 373 -8.03 -3.63 48.79
CA ALA A 373 -8.84 -4.71 49.35
C ALA A 373 -8.11 -6.05 49.18
N GLY A 374 -8.51 -7.05 49.96
CA GLY A 374 -7.98 -8.41 49.86
C GLY A 374 -6.59 -8.60 50.49
N VAL A 375 -6.27 -7.83 51.54
CA VAL A 375 -5.16 -8.15 52.45
C VAL A 375 -5.37 -9.54 53.06
N HIS A 376 -6.62 -9.82 53.46
CA HIS A 376 -7.09 -11.17 53.77
C HIS A 376 -7.97 -11.68 52.63
N GLY A 377 -7.60 -12.83 52.06
CA GLY A 377 -8.27 -13.41 50.90
C GLY A 377 -9.70 -13.86 51.17
N HIS A 378 -10.05 -14.16 52.42
CA HIS A 378 -11.41 -14.55 52.83
C HIS A 378 -12.38 -13.39 53.12
N GLU A 379 -11.93 -12.14 53.01
CA GLU A 379 -12.77 -10.96 53.25
C GLU A 379 -13.36 -10.51 51.92
N LEU A 380 -14.37 -11.24 51.45
CA LEU A 380 -14.80 -11.18 50.06
C LEU A 380 -15.68 -9.97 49.72
N SER A 381 -16.40 -9.41 50.70
CA SER A 381 -17.31 -8.27 50.44
C SER A 381 -16.56 -6.99 50.06
N SER A 382 -15.40 -6.72 50.66
CA SER A 382 -14.57 -5.57 50.28
C SER A 382 -13.95 -5.73 48.90
N GLN A 383 -13.48 -6.94 48.57
CA GLN A 383 -12.97 -7.26 47.23
C GLN A 383 -14.07 -7.09 46.17
N ALA A 384 -15.27 -7.63 46.42
CA ALA A 384 -16.41 -7.46 45.52
C ALA A 384 -16.82 -5.98 45.35
N ALA A 385 -16.76 -5.20 46.43
CA ALA A 385 -17.02 -3.77 46.39
C ALA A 385 -15.99 -3.01 45.55
N ALA A 386 -14.71 -3.39 45.61
CA ALA A 386 -13.67 -2.81 44.76
C ALA A 386 -13.88 -3.10 43.27
N PHE A 387 -14.27 -4.33 42.90
CA PHE A 387 -14.67 -4.65 41.52
C PHE A 387 -15.89 -3.83 41.06
N LYS A 388 -16.89 -3.67 41.94
CA LYS A 388 -18.06 -2.82 41.68
C LYS A 388 -17.64 -1.36 41.46
N LEU A 389 -16.75 -0.84 42.29
CA LEU A 389 -16.22 0.52 42.16
C LEU A 389 -15.49 0.73 40.84
N ILE A 390 -14.58 -0.16 40.48
CA ILE A 390 -13.83 -0.11 39.21
C ILE A 390 -14.79 -0.03 38.02
N ASN A 391 -15.82 -0.89 37.98
CA ASN A 391 -16.79 -0.89 36.89
C ASN A 391 -17.66 0.37 36.90
N ASN A 392 -18.05 0.89 38.06
CA ASN A 392 -18.82 2.12 38.15
C ASN A 392 -18.02 3.33 37.65
N ILE A 393 -16.76 3.46 38.04
CA ILE A 393 -15.87 4.51 37.52
C ILE A 393 -15.75 4.40 36.01
N TYR A 394 -15.45 3.21 35.49
CA TYR A 394 -15.32 2.95 34.06
C TYR A 394 -16.60 3.30 33.28
N ASN A 395 -17.76 2.89 33.78
CA ASN A 395 -19.04 3.10 33.12
C ASN A 395 -19.55 4.54 33.23
N SER A 396 -19.15 5.30 34.26
CA SER A 396 -19.56 6.70 34.42
C SER A 396 -19.12 7.60 33.26
N LYS A 397 -18.00 7.25 32.60
CA LYS A 397 -17.32 8.06 31.58
C LYS A 397 -16.98 9.48 32.05
N LYS A 398 -17.09 9.78 33.36
CA LYS A 398 -16.75 11.09 33.93
C LYS A 398 -15.24 11.26 33.95
N LYS A 399 -14.78 12.48 33.68
CA LYS A 399 -13.37 12.85 33.86
C LYS A 399 -13.08 12.94 35.35
N ILE A 400 -12.10 12.17 35.82
CA ILE A 400 -11.60 12.27 37.20
C ILE A 400 -10.55 13.38 37.25
N ASN A 401 -10.81 14.41 38.06
CA ASN A 401 -9.82 15.42 38.40
C ASN A 401 -8.94 14.92 39.56
N GLY A 402 -7.88 14.20 39.23
CA GLY A 402 -7.05 13.50 40.21
C GLY A 402 -6.60 12.13 39.71
N THR A 403 -6.35 11.22 40.64
CA THR A 403 -6.03 9.82 40.32
C THR A 403 -6.63 8.89 41.36
N VAL A 404 -7.22 7.79 40.89
CA VAL A 404 -7.71 6.71 41.74
C VAL A 404 -6.92 5.46 41.41
N TYR A 405 -6.17 4.97 42.38
CA TYR A 405 -5.50 3.67 42.35
C TYR A 405 -6.36 2.66 43.09
N ILE A 406 -6.61 1.50 42.49
CA ILE A 406 -7.42 0.45 43.09
C ILE A 406 -6.69 -0.89 42.96
N VAL A 407 -6.45 -1.53 44.09
CA VAL A 407 -6.06 -2.93 44.19
C VAL A 407 -7.27 -3.70 44.72
N PRO A 408 -8.07 -4.34 43.85
CA PRO A 408 -9.29 -5.04 44.29
C PRO A 408 -8.98 -6.37 44.99
N VAL A 409 -7.78 -6.90 44.80
CA VAL A 409 -7.30 -8.17 45.37
C VAL A 409 -5.80 -8.07 45.61
N LEU A 410 -5.35 -7.74 46.83
CA LEU A 410 -3.93 -7.61 47.15
C LEU A 410 -3.18 -8.93 46.99
N CYS A 411 -3.75 -10.05 47.47
CA CYS A 411 -3.16 -11.36 47.33
C CYS A 411 -4.07 -12.36 46.59
N PRO A 412 -4.01 -12.41 45.24
CA PRO A 412 -4.83 -13.33 44.45
C PRO A 412 -4.78 -14.80 44.89
N LYS A 413 -3.63 -15.28 45.36
CA LYS A 413 -3.50 -16.67 45.85
C LYS A 413 -4.37 -16.93 47.08
N MET A 414 -4.41 -16.01 48.03
CA MET A 414 -5.25 -16.15 49.22
C MET A 414 -6.73 -16.05 48.87
N THR A 415 -7.08 -15.18 47.92
CA THR A 415 -8.46 -15.06 47.44
C THR A 415 -8.92 -16.31 46.72
N GLU A 416 -8.07 -16.91 45.86
CA GLU A 416 -8.32 -18.23 45.25
C GLU A 416 -8.68 -19.28 46.32
N GLN A 417 -7.95 -19.27 47.45
CA GLN A 417 -8.06 -20.27 48.52
C GLN A 417 -9.06 -19.90 49.62
N ASN A 418 -9.67 -18.72 49.56
CA ASN A 418 -10.49 -18.19 50.65
C ASN A 418 -9.75 -18.21 52.00
N ALA A 419 -8.49 -17.76 52.01
CA ALA A 419 -7.56 -17.91 53.13
C ALA A 419 -7.21 -16.59 53.84
N ARG A 420 -6.79 -16.69 55.11
CA ARG A 420 -6.32 -15.54 55.92
C ARG A 420 -4.82 -15.31 55.86
N TYR A 421 -4.05 -16.38 55.68
CA TYR A 421 -2.58 -16.34 55.76
C TYR A 421 -1.97 -16.63 54.39
N PHE A 422 -0.90 -15.90 54.05
CA PHE A 422 -0.05 -16.18 52.90
C PHE A 422 1.27 -16.76 53.40
N ASN A 423 1.59 -18.00 53.07
CA ASN A 423 2.80 -18.68 53.57
C ASN A 423 2.93 -18.57 55.10
N ASN A 424 1.85 -18.86 55.83
CA ASN A 424 1.75 -18.75 57.30
C ASN A 424 1.91 -17.33 57.88
N VAL A 425 1.89 -16.29 57.04
CA VAL A 425 2.00 -14.89 57.47
C VAL A 425 0.66 -14.17 57.32
N ASN A 426 0.24 -13.48 58.39
CA ASN A 426 -0.87 -12.54 58.32
C ASN A 426 -0.36 -11.25 57.67
N LEU A 427 -0.82 -10.96 56.46
CA LEU A 427 -0.39 -9.79 55.70
C LEU A 427 -0.70 -8.47 56.44
N ASN A 428 -1.75 -8.39 57.25
CA ASN A 428 -2.08 -7.18 58.00
C ASN A 428 -1.34 -7.06 59.35
N SER A 429 -0.23 -7.79 59.54
CA SER A 429 0.63 -7.70 60.74
C SER A 429 2.11 -7.47 60.40
N VAL A 430 2.43 -7.30 59.11
CA VAL A 430 3.80 -7.28 58.62
C VAL A 430 4.09 -6.16 57.61
N ALA A 431 3.22 -5.15 57.51
CA ALA A 431 3.45 -4.01 56.62
C ALA A 431 4.70 -3.19 57.01
N ASN A 432 5.11 -3.26 58.27
CA ASN A 432 6.35 -2.67 58.80
C ASN A 432 7.61 -3.50 58.48
N LYS A 433 7.47 -4.75 58.04
CA LYS A 433 8.60 -5.63 57.72
C LYS A 433 8.98 -5.50 56.25
N ASN A 434 10.22 -5.11 55.98
CA ASN A 434 10.70 -4.89 54.62
C ASN A 434 10.52 -6.12 53.71
N GLY A 435 10.07 -5.90 52.48
CA GLY A 435 9.98 -6.93 51.44
C GLY A 435 8.71 -7.80 51.48
N THR A 436 7.90 -7.72 52.55
CA THR A 436 6.59 -8.39 52.60
C THR A 436 5.61 -7.77 51.60
N VAL A 437 4.53 -8.49 51.27
CA VAL A 437 3.51 -8.01 50.32
C VAL A 437 2.90 -6.70 50.80
N SER A 438 2.52 -6.61 52.07
CA SER A 438 1.94 -5.39 52.64
C SER A 438 2.93 -4.23 52.72
N ASN A 439 4.21 -4.50 53.01
CA ASN A 439 5.24 -3.46 52.95
C ASN A 439 5.44 -2.94 51.52
N LYS A 440 5.40 -3.81 50.51
CA LYS A 440 5.45 -3.43 49.10
C LYS A 440 4.24 -2.58 48.70
N LEU A 441 3.05 -2.84 49.24
CA LEU A 441 1.87 -1.98 49.05
C LEU A 441 2.10 -0.58 49.64
N VAL A 442 2.59 -0.48 50.88
CA VAL A 442 2.91 0.80 51.51
C VAL A 442 3.97 1.57 50.70
N ASN A 443 5.03 0.89 50.26
CA ASN A 443 6.08 1.52 49.46
C ASN A 443 5.58 1.94 48.07
N LEU A 444 4.65 1.17 47.47
CA LEU A 444 3.97 1.58 46.24
C LEU A 444 3.18 2.87 46.47
N ALA A 445 2.38 2.95 47.54
CA ALA A 445 1.62 4.14 47.88
C ALA A 445 2.51 5.38 48.04
N LEU A 446 3.66 5.23 48.72
CA LEU A 446 4.69 6.28 48.84
C LEU A 446 5.28 6.68 47.48
N SER A 447 5.65 5.71 46.65
CA SER A 447 6.23 5.97 45.34
C SER A 447 5.28 6.71 44.39
N LEU A 448 3.97 6.42 44.51
CA LEU A 448 2.91 7.08 43.76
C LEU A 448 2.56 8.46 44.33
N LYS A 449 3.10 8.79 45.52
CA LYS A 449 2.82 10.00 46.30
C LYS A 449 1.31 10.18 46.52
N VAL A 450 0.64 9.12 46.99
CA VAL A 450 -0.81 9.19 47.24
C VAL A 450 -1.10 10.08 48.45
N ASP A 451 -2.18 10.86 48.37
CA ASP A 451 -2.63 11.71 49.48
C ASP A 451 -3.31 10.87 50.58
N VAL A 452 -3.94 9.77 50.19
CA VAL A 452 -4.69 8.89 51.10
C VAL A 452 -4.67 7.43 50.66
N LEU A 453 -4.72 6.53 51.64
CA LEU A 453 -4.99 5.13 51.44
C LEU A 453 -6.19 4.67 52.28
N GLY A 454 -7.13 3.95 51.67
CA GLY A 454 -8.15 3.20 52.39
C GLY A 454 -7.89 1.71 52.26
N ASP A 455 -7.77 1.04 53.39
CA ASP A 455 -7.61 -0.41 53.45
C ASP A 455 -8.93 -1.07 53.87
N PHE A 456 -9.55 -1.83 52.97
CA PHE A 456 -10.92 -2.31 53.12
C PHE A 456 -10.96 -3.80 53.42
N HIS A 457 -11.57 -4.11 54.56
CA HIS A 457 -11.63 -5.44 55.19
C HIS A 457 -13.08 -5.85 55.46
N CYS A 458 -13.22 -7.03 56.05
CA CYS A 458 -14.47 -7.51 56.61
C CYS A 458 -14.30 -7.99 58.06
N THR A 459 -15.30 -7.68 58.90
CA THR A 459 -15.39 -8.24 60.25
C THR A 459 -16.53 -9.24 60.33
N ARG A 460 -16.30 -10.38 60.99
CA ARG A 460 -17.36 -11.35 61.28
C ARG A 460 -18.31 -10.87 62.37
N PRO A 461 -19.59 -11.31 62.38
CA PRO A 461 -20.45 -11.18 63.55
C PRO A 461 -19.77 -11.74 64.80
N ASN A 462 -19.91 -11.04 65.93
CA ASN A 462 -19.24 -11.33 67.20
C ASN A 462 -17.70 -11.33 67.13
N GLY A 463 -17.12 -10.82 66.03
CA GLY A 463 -15.70 -10.52 65.95
C GLY A 463 -15.39 -9.18 66.61
N ASP A 464 -14.10 -8.85 66.65
CA ASP A 464 -13.62 -7.51 66.97
C ASP A 464 -13.29 -6.82 65.64
N PRO A 465 -13.99 -5.75 65.24
CA PRO A 465 -15.00 -4.97 65.99
C PRO A 465 -16.46 -5.45 65.84
N GLY A 466 -16.74 -6.43 64.96
CA GLY A 466 -18.04 -7.09 64.89
C GLY A 466 -19.18 -6.23 64.34
N LYS A 467 -18.85 -5.08 63.73
CA LYS A 467 -19.80 -4.10 63.19
C LYS A 467 -19.23 -3.37 61.97
N ASN A 468 -20.10 -2.72 61.20
CA ASN A 468 -19.62 -1.84 60.13
C ASN A 468 -18.92 -0.62 60.74
N VAL A 469 -17.66 -0.40 60.41
CA VAL A 469 -16.87 0.65 61.05
C VAL A 469 -15.77 1.20 60.15
N ALA A 470 -15.53 2.50 60.26
CA ALA A 470 -14.31 3.15 59.76
C ALA A 470 -13.36 3.43 60.93
N MET A 471 -12.13 2.98 60.82
CA MET A 471 -11.11 3.06 61.86
C MET A 471 -9.97 3.96 61.39
N GLY A 472 -9.43 4.74 62.32
CA GLY A 472 -8.28 5.59 62.08
C GLY A 472 -7.56 5.95 63.36
N THR A 473 -6.46 6.65 63.23
CA THR A 473 -5.54 6.98 64.33
C THR A 473 -5.39 8.49 64.47
N SER A 474 -5.15 8.96 65.70
CA SER A 474 -4.98 10.39 65.98
C SER A 474 -3.53 10.86 65.83
N SER A 475 -2.56 9.96 66.02
CA SER A 475 -1.12 10.26 65.95
C SER A 475 -0.38 9.20 65.12
N PRO A 476 0.57 9.58 64.26
CA PRO A 476 1.03 10.95 64.00
C PRO A 476 0.11 11.73 63.05
N MET A 477 -0.82 11.06 62.36
CA MET A 477 -1.67 11.65 61.33
C MET A 477 -3.10 11.89 61.83
N ALA A 478 -3.36 13.03 62.47
CA ALA A 478 -4.71 13.39 62.94
C ALA A 478 -5.77 13.46 61.81
N SER A 479 -5.33 13.61 60.55
CA SER A 479 -6.16 13.50 59.37
C SER A 479 -6.78 12.11 59.18
N SER A 480 -6.15 11.03 59.69
CA SER A 480 -6.71 9.67 59.68
C SER A 480 -7.96 9.59 60.54
N ALA A 481 -7.87 10.04 61.80
CA ALA A 481 -9.03 10.13 62.69
C ALA A 481 -10.15 10.99 62.10
N THR A 482 -9.80 12.12 61.47
CA THR A 482 -10.77 13.02 60.82
C THR A 482 -11.48 12.34 59.65
N LEU A 483 -10.73 11.62 58.81
CA LEU A 483 -11.28 10.86 57.68
C LEU A 483 -12.19 9.71 58.15
N ALA A 484 -11.79 8.96 59.17
CA ALA A 484 -12.60 7.87 59.73
C ALA A 484 -13.95 8.40 60.27
N LYS A 485 -13.93 9.53 61.01
CA LYS A 485 -15.15 10.22 61.47
C LYS A 485 -16.00 10.71 60.30
N TYR A 486 -15.39 11.25 59.25
CA TYR A 486 -16.12 11.68 58.06
C TYR A 486 -16.81 10.52 57.35
N ILE A 487 -16.12 9.39 57.17
CA ILE A 487 -16.71 8.19 56.54
C ILE A 487 -17.89 7.72 57.39
N SER A 488 -17.70 7.58 58.71
CA SER A 488 -18.75 7.21 59.67
C SER A 488 -19.97 8.12 59.55
N LYS A 489 -19.79 9.44 59.57
CA LYS A 489 -20.88 10.42 59.40
C LYS A 489 -21.58 10.28 58.05
N THR A 490 -20.83 10.07 56.98
CA THR A 490 -21.35 10.00 55.61
C THR A 490 -22.14 8.72 55.35
N THR A 491 -21.72 7.60 55.94
CA THR A 491 -22.36 6.30 55.72
C THR A 491 -23.37 5.90 56.80
N GLY A 492 -23.36 6.58 57.94
CA GLY A 492 -24.12 6.20 59.14
C GLY A 492 -23.55 4.97 59.87
N TYR A 493 -22.30 4.60 59.60
CA TYR A 493 -21.63 3.46 60.27
C TYR A 493 -20.80 3.95 61.45
N SER A 494 -20.35 3.02 62.31
CA SER A 494 -19.52 3.40 63.46
C SER A 494 -18.17 3.96 63.03
N SER A 495 -17.52 4.71 63.91
CA SER A 495 -16.08 4.94 63.85
C SER A 495 -15.39 4.44 65.11
N LEU A 496 -14.13 4.02 64.99
CA LEU A 496 -13.23 3.75 66.12
C LEU A 496 -11.94 4.52 65.89
N ILE A 497 -11.52 5.27 66.90
CA ILE A 497 -10.38 6.18 66.77
C ILE A 497 -9.34 5.78 67.80
N TYR A 498 -8.22 5.26 67.33
CA TYR A 498 -7.09 4.89 68.17
C TYR A 498 -6.19 6.11 68.42
N LYS A 499 -5.50 6.11 69.55
CA LYS A 499 -4.68 7.25 69.95
C LYS A 499 -3.42 7.33 69.08
N LYS A 500 -2.76 6.21 68.83
CA LYS A 500 -1.46 6.14 68.16
C LYS A 500 -1.42 4.98 67.16
N ALA A 501 -0.95 5.27 65.96
CA ALA A 501 -0.80 4.28 64.92
C ALA A 501 0.17 3.16 65.33
N GLY A 502 -0.27 1.92 65.19
CA GLY A 502 0.51 0.70 65.41
C GLY A 502 0.65 0.30 66.88
N GLU A 503 -0.08 0.92 67.81
CA GLU A 503 -0.12 0.52 69.22
C GLU A 503 -1.03 -0.70 69.41
N GLU A 504 -2.26 -0.65 68.89
CA GLU A 504 -3.22 -1.74 68.98
C GLU A 504 -2.99 -2.83 67.92
N TYR A 505 -2.61 -2.46 66.70
CA TYR A 505 -2.42 -3.38 65.58
C TYR A 505 -1.06 -3.18 64.87
N PRO A 506 0.06 -3.52 65.56
CA PRO A 506 1.39 -3.33 65.00
C PRO A 506 1.55 -4.04 63.64
N GLY A 507 1.95 -3.27 62.63
CA GLY A 507 2.18 -3.79 61.27
C GLY A 507 0.94 -3.87 60.37
N ALA A 508 -0.20 -3.33 60.79
CA ALA A 508 -1.33 -3.10 59.89
C ALA A 508 -0.98 -2.11 58.77
N VAL A 509 -1.56 -2.29 57.58
CA VAL A 509 -1.27 -1.43 56.42
C VAL A 509 -1.61 0.03 56.72
N GLU A 510 -2.76 0.28 57.35
CA GLU A 510 -3.21 1.62 57.71
C GLU A 510 -2.25 2.31 58.68
N ASP A 511 -1.92 1.65 59.78
CA ASP A 511 -0.99 2.16 60.77
C ASP A 511 0.38 2.50 60.18
N VAL A 512 0.93 1.60 59.37
CA VAL A 512 2.25 1.81 58.76
C VAL A 512 2.20 2.92 57.70
N CYS A 513 1.09 3.10 56.99
CA CYS A 513 0.90 4.26 56.12
C CYS A 513 0.89 5.56 56.93
N ASN A 514 0.12 5.62 58.03
CA ASN A 514 0.05 6.81 58.88
C ASN A 514 1.41 7.14 59.51
N LEU A 515 2.15 6.15 60.01
CA LEU A 515 3.52 6.32 60.52
C LEU A 515 4.49 6.86 59.46
N LYS A 516 4.23 6.60 58.17
CA LYS A 516 5.02 7.11 57.04
C LYS A 516 4.45 8.37 56.39
N GLY A 517 3.46 9.03 57.02
CA GLY A 517 2.92 10.31 56.57
C GLY A 517 1.87 10.23 55.46
N ILE A 518 1.33 9.06 55.16
CA ILE A 518 0.17 8.91 54.27
C ILE A 518 -1.08 8.80 55.15
N THR A 519 -2.02 9.73 55.00
CA THR A 519 -3.32 9.64 55.69
C THR A 519 -3.99 8.32 55.33
N SER A 520 -4.28 7.46 56.30
CA SER A 520 -4.86 6.15 56.02
C SER A 520 -5.98 5.77 56.98
N VAL A 521 -6.94 4.97 56.51
CA VAL A 521 -8.05 4.42 57.30
C VAL A 521 -8.27 2.94 56.99
N THR A 522 -8.73 2.19 57.99
CA THR A 522 -9.19 0.80 57.83
C THR A 522 -10.71 0.79 57.87
N CYS A 523 -11.37 0.15 56.90
CA CYS A 523 -12.82 0.11 56.81
C CYS A 523 -13.32 -1.33 56.81
N GLU A 524 -14.22 -1.67 57.73
CA GLU A 524 -14.71 -3.02 57.97
C GLU A 524 -16.19 -3.15 57.61
N ALA A 525 -16.52 -4.09 56.74
CA ALA A 525 -17.91 -4.47 56.47
C ALA A 525 -18.30 -5.74 57.25
N LEU A 526 -19.44 -5.72 57.93
CA LEU A 526 -19.93 -6.85 58.70
C LEU A 526 -20.36 -8.01 57.78
N THR A 527 -19.59 -9.10 57.78
CA THR A 527 -19.89 -10.34 57.06
C THR A 527 -19.08 -11.51 57.64
N PRO A 528 -19.63 -12.73 57.70
CA PRO A 528 -18.82 -13.91 58.00
C PRO A 528 -17.68 -14.07 56.99
N HIS A 529 -16.50 -14.43 57.47
CA HIS A 529 -15.34 -14.68 56.60
C HIS A 529 -15.63 -15.82 55.62
N GLY A 530 -15.12 -15.66 54.41
CA GLY A 530 -15.31 -16.57 53.30
C GLY A 530 -16.70 -16.58 52.70
N LYS A 531 -17.59 -15.70 53.17
CA LYS A 531 -18.95 -15.51 52.67
C LYS A 531 -19.18 -14.03 52.35
N ILE A 532 -20.26 -13.75 51.63
CA ILE A 532 -20.77 -12.39 51.40
C ILE A 532 -22.19 -12.33 51.96
N ALA A 533 -22.35 -11.64 53.10
CA ALA A 533 -23.66 -11.40 53.68
C ALA A 533 -24.46 -10.38 52.85
N SER A 534 -25.79 -10.45 52.91
CA SER A 534 -26.66 -9.50 52.20
C SER A 534 -26.32 -8.05 52.54
N GLY A 535 -26.21 -7.21 51.50
CA GLY A 535 -25.87 -5.79 51.61
C GLY A 535 -24.43 -5.46 52.02
N SER A 536 -23.60 -6.44 52.41
CA SER A 536 -22.22 -6.19 52.88
C SER A 536 -21.31 -5.57 51.80
N VAL A 537 -21.46 -5.98 50.54
CA VAL A 537 -20.78 -5.36 49.39
C VAL A 537 -21.16 -3.88 49.26
N GLY A 538 -22.45 -3.56 49.43
CA GLY A 538 -22.94 -2.18 49.39
C GLY A 538 -22.36 -1.32 50.51
N LYS A 539 -22.25 -1.87 51.72
CA LYS A 539 -21.66 -1.18 52.88
C LYS A 539 -20.18 -0.84 52.65
N SER A 540 -19.39 -1.82 52.18
CA SER A 540 -17.97 -1.57 51.84
C SER A 540 -17.83 -0.57 50.70
N TYR A 541 -18.65 -0.71 49.65
CA TYR A 541 -18.70 0.23 48.53
C TYR A 541 -19.00 1.66 48.99
N ASN A 542 -19.98 1.86 49.88
CA ASN A 542 -20.34 3.19 50.39
C ASN A 542 -19.18 3.84 51.18
N MET A 543 -18.40 3.07 51.93
CA MET A 543 -17.21 3.58 52.61
C MET A 543 -16.11 3.98 51.60
N MET A 544 -15.91 3.22 50.52
CA MET A 544 -15.01 3.60 49.42
C MET A 544 -15.45 4.90 48.76
N ILE A 545 -16.76 5.07 48.51
CA ILE A 545 -17.32 6.30 47.94
C ILE A 545 -17.16 7.49 48.89
N ALA A 546 -17.38 7.30 50.19
CA ALA A 546 -17.18 8.37 51.17
C ALA A 546 -15.71 8.84 51.17
N LEU A 547 -14.76 7.90 51.11
CA LEU A 547 -13.33 8.22 51.00
C LEU A 547 -13.03 9.04 49.73
N LEU A 548 -13.51 8.60 48.56
CA LEU A 548 -13.32 9.34 47.31
C LEU A 548 -13.92 10.76 47.37
N LYS A 549 -15.13 10.89 47.92
CA LYS A 549 -15.82 12.19 48.08
C LYS A 549 -15.04 13.16 48.98
N TYR A 550 -14.44 12.66 50.06
CA TYR A 550 -13.62 13.49 50.96
C TYR A 550 -12.46 14.17 50.22
N TYR A 551 -11.89 13.48 49.22
CA TYR A 551 -10.81 13.99 48.38
C TYR A 551 -11.28 14.64 47.07
N GLY A 552 -12.57 15.00 46.97
CA GLY A 552 -13.14 15.70 45.82
C GLY A 552 -13.28 14.85 44.56
N ILE A 553 -13.17 13.52 44.67
CA ILE A 553 -13.36 12.61 43.54
C ILE A 553 -14.82 12.18 43.49
N THR A 554 -15.53 12.71 42.50
CA THR A 554 -16.92 12.35 42.19
C THR A 554 -16.95 11.36 41.03
N ILE A 555 -17.68 10.26 41.21
CA ILE A 555 -17.83 9.20 40.20
C ILE A 555 -19.27 9.09 39.70
#